data_AF-A0AAV2MYS7-F1
#
_entry.id   AF-A0AAV2MYS7-F1
#
_cell.length_a   1.000
_cell.length_b   1.000
_cell.length_c   1.000
_cell.angle_alpha   90.00
_cell.angle_beta   90.00
_cell.angle_gamma   90.00
#
_symmetry.space_group_name_H-M   'P 1'
#
loop_
_entity.id
_entity.type
_entity.pdbx_description
1 polymer ?
#
loop_
_entity_poly.entity_id
_entity_poly.type
_entity_poly.pdbx_seq_one_letter_code
_entity_poly.pdbx_strand_id
1 'polypeptide(L)'
;MPRKNNLTIDAAVAILMEFSDHFNNDKLPDYSDPVWQQMSKHCQNAWSAHNWWVNVKYNRQEIFSLVRQKMGLDDMPHLINVSTFTEGTDKNESTYSNDFTFDSKCQKDDIWFNLILSSDEWKQIKPLQSGKKRSNHTL
;
A
#
# COMPACT_ATOMS: atom_id res chain seq x y z
N MET A 1 3.05 -2.10 -22.24
CA MET A 1 4.18 -1.38 -21.60
C MET A 1 3.65 -0.62 -20.39
N PRO A 2 4.30 -0.68 -19.22
CA PRO A 2 3.92 0.14 -18.08
C PRO A 2 4.07 1.62 -18.44
N ARG A 3 3.11 2.46 -18.04
CA ARG A 3 3.16 3.91 -18.32
C ARG A 3 4.34 4.52 -17.57
N LYS A 4 5.18 5.26 -18.28
CA LYS A 4 6.29 6.01 -17.69
C LYS A 4 5.69 7.04 -16.74
N ASN A 5 6.13 7.03 -15.48
CA ASN A 5 5.65 7.96 -14.47
C ASN A 5 6.24 9.33 -14.80
N ASN A 6 5.40 10.28 -15.24
CA ASN A 6 5.85 11.54 -15.85
C ASN A 6 5.83 12.75 -14.89
N LEU A 7 5.45 12.56 -13.61
CA LEU A 7 5.38 13.66 -12.66
C LEU A 7 6.72 13.85 -11.97
N THR A 8 7.33 15.03 -12.13
CA THR A 8 8.54 15.42 -11.39
C THR A 8 8.19 15.79 -9.95
N ILE A 9 9.17 15.71 -9.04
CA ILE A 9 9.00 16.11 -7.64
C ILE A 9 8.53 17.56 -7.53
N ASP A 10 9.15 18.48 -8.29
CA ASP A 10 8.77 19.90 -8.28
C ASP A 10 7.33 20.14 -8.73
N ALA A 11 6.88 19.42 -9.76
CA ALA A 11 5.49 19.48 -10.21
C ALA A 11 4.53 18.91 -9.15
N ALA A 12 4.94 17.82 -8.47
CA ALA A 12 4.15 17.24 -7.40
C ALA A 12 4.01 18.19 -6.20
N VAL A 13 5.09 18.86 -5.81
CA VAL A 13 5.11 19.90 -4.76
C VAL A 13 4.21 21.06 -5.13
N ALA A 14 4.29 21.57 -6.38
CA ALA A 14 3.45 22.68 -6.83
C ALA A 14 1.94 22.33 -6.74
N ILE A 15 1.56 21.13 -7.19
CA ILE A 15 0.17 20.67 -7.11
C ILE A 15 -0.26 20.53 -5.64
N LEU A 16 0.57 19.98 -4.75
CA LEU A 16 0.21 19.89 -3.33
C LEU A 16 0.04 21.26 -2.68
N MET A 17 0.83 22.25 -3.10
CA MET A 17 0.65 23.63 -2.63
C MET A 17 -0.68 24.23 -3.10
N GLU A 18 -1.15 23.92 -4.30
CA GLU A 18 -2.47 24.41 -4.78
C GLU A 18 -3.64 23.82 -3.98
N PHE A 19 -3.47 22.61 -3.46
CA PHE A 19 -4.47 21.93 -2.63
C PHE A 19 -4.19 22.07 -1.13
N SER A 20 -3.36 23.04 -0.72
CA SER A 20 -2.91 23.27 0.66
C SER A 20 -4.04 23.32 1.68
N ASP A 21 -5.19 23.86 1.27
CA ASP A 21 -6.35 24.06 2.14
C ASP A 21 -6.89 22.76 2.74
N HIS A 22 -6.64 21.63 2.08
CA HIS A 22 -7.00 20.31 2.56
C HIS A 22 -6.03 19.74 3.61
N PHE A 23 -4.90 20.42 3.89
CA PHE A 23 -3.80 19.93 4.74
C PHE A 23 -3.56 20.78 6.01
N ASN A 24 -4.44 21.73 6.33
CA ASN A 24 -4.20 22.79 7.32
C ASN A 24 -4.20 22.36 8.81
N ASN A 25 -4.55 21.13 9.17
CA ASN A 25 -4.87 20.76 10.57
C ASN A 25 -3.96 19.68 11.17
N ASP A 26 -2.68 19.63 10.79
CA ASP A 26 -1.71 18.58 11.20
C ASP A 26 -2.18 17.13 10.90
N LYS A 27 -3.30 17.01 10.20
CA LYS A 27 -3.97 15.77 9.88
C LYS A 27 -4.14 15.70 8.37
N LEU A 28 -3.56 14.66 7.80
CA LEU A 28 -3.71 14.37 6.38
C LEU A 28 -5.14 13.88 6.09
N PRO A 29 -5.69 14.17 4.90
CA PRO A 29 -6.94 13.59 4.44
C PRO A 29 -6.89 12.05 4.45
N ASP A 30 -8.03 11.43 4.75
CA ASP A 30 -8.15 9.97 4.75
C ASP A 30 -7.95 9.40 3.34
N TYR A 31 -7.59 8.12 3.22
CA TYR A 31 -7.32 7.49 1.91
C TYR A 31 -8.48 7.61 0.91
N SER A 32 -9.72 7.57 1.42
CA SER A 32 -10.95 7.68 0.64
C SER A 32 -11.34 9.12 0.29
N ASP A 33 -10.60 10.12 0.77
CA ASP A 33 -10.93 11.51 0.52
C ASP A 33 -10.90 11.82 -0.99
N PRO A 34 -11.94 12.48 -1.54
CA PRO A 34 -12.00 12.81 -2.96
C PRO A 34 -10.85 13.71 -3.43
N VAL A 35 -10.17 14.43 -2.54
CA VAL A 35 -9.04 15.30 -2.88
C VAL A 35 -7.94 14.56 -3.64
N TRP A 36 -7.68 13.30 -3.30
CA TRP A 36 -6.66 12.49 -3.98
C TRP A 36 -7.03 12.20 -5.43
N GLN A 37 -8.32 11.99 -5.70
CA GLN A 37 -8.82 11.83 -7.06
C GLN A 37 -8.81 13.15 -7.83
N GLN A 38 -9.07 14.27 -7.16
CA GLN A 38 -8.99 15.59 -7.76
C GLN A 38 -7.55 15.93 -8.19
N MET A 39 -6.56 15.70 -7.32
CA MET A 39 -5.13 15.84 -7.65
C MET A 39 -4.70 14.93 -8.81
N SER A 40 -5.17 13.67 -8.80
CA SER A 40 -4.95 12.73 -9.91
C SER A 40 -5.46 13.30 -11.23
N LYS A 41 -6.68 13.83 -11.26
CA LYS A 41 -7.24 14.45 -12.48
C LYS A 41 -6.49 15.72 -12.87
N HIS A 42 -6.08 16.53 -11.90
CA HIS A 42 -5.33 17.76 -12.13
C HIS A 42 -4.00 17.50 -12.84
N CYS A 43 -3.28 16.44 -12.43
CA CYS A 43 -2.04 16.00 -13.09
C CYS A 43 -2.27 15.07 -14.31
N GLN A 44 -3.45 15.12 -14.96
CA GLN A 44 -3.79 14.29 -16.12
C GLN A 44 -3.61 12.77 -15.86
N ASN A 45 -3.82 12.34 -14.62
CA ASN A 45 -3.61 10.98 -14.13
C ASN A 45 -2.17 10.49 -14.28
N ALA A 46 -1.19 11.39 -14.24
CA ALA A 46 0.22 11.02 -14.12
C ALA A 46 0.42 10.18 -12.84
N TRP A 47 -0.15 10.62 -11.72
CA TRP A 47 -0.26 9.86 -10.48
C TRP A 47 -1.71 9.51 -10.18
N SER A 48 -1.96 8.28 -9.77
CA SER A 48 -3.27 7.86 -9.26
C SER A 48 -3.54 8.47 -7.87
N ALA A 49 -4.81 8.48 -7.46
CA ALA A 49 -5.20 8.88 -6.10
C ALA A 49 -4.42 8.10 -5.02
N HIS A 50 -4.20 6.80 -5.25
CA HIS A 50 -3.38 5.97 -4.36
C HIS A 50 -1.93 6.46 -4.29
N ASN A 51 -1.31 6.77 -5.43
CA ASN A 51 0.07 7.28 -5.46
C ASN A 51 0.18 8.60 -4.70
N TRP A 52 -0.78 9.52 -4.87
CA TRP A 52 -0.81 10.77 -4.11
C TRP A 52 -0.88 10.52 -2.60
N TRP A 53 -1.83 9.72 -2.14
CA TRP A 53 -1.96 9.42 -0.72
C TRP A 53 -0.69 8.77 -0.15
N VAL A 54 -0.11 7.77 -0.83
CA VAL A 54 1.11 7.09 -0.36
C VAL A 54 2.28 8.07 -0.31
N ASN A 55 2.51 8.86 -1.35
CA ASN A 55 3.66 9.78 -1.39
C ASN A 55 3.55 10.85 -0.30
N VAL A 56 2.35 11.37 -0.02
CA VAL A 56 2.12 12.35 1.06
C VAL A 56 2.18 11.69 2.44
N LYS A 57 1.47 10.57 2.65
CA LYS A 57 1.37 9.87 3.94
C LYS A 57 2.69 9.33 4.46
N TYR A 58 3.55 8.88 3.56
CA TYR A 58 4.88 8.37 3.90
C TYR A 58 6.00 9.36 3.59
N ASN A 59 5.66 10.60 3.22
CA ASN A 59 6.62 11.64 2.83
C ASN A 59 7.69 11.13 1.83
N ARG A 60 7.28 10.35 0.84
CA ARG A 60 8.22 9.78 -0.12
C ARG A 60 8.87 10.90 -0.91
N GLN A 61 10.20 10.81 -1.08
CA GLN A 61 10.99 11.85 -1.73
C GLN A 61 10.84 13.24 -1.06
N GLU A 62 10.48 13.26 0.23
CA GLU A 62 10.35 14.47 1.05
C GLU A 62 9.33 15.49 0.50
N ILE A 63 8.41 15.04 -0.35
CA ILE A 63 7.48 15.93 -1.07
C ILE A 63 6.62 16.75 -0.10
N PHE A 64 6.11 16.14 0.96
CA PHE A 64 5.25 16.84 1.91
C PHE A 64 6.06 17.78 2.82
N SER A 65 7.27 17.38 3.22
CA SER A 65 8.20 18.27 3.93
C SER A 65 8.56 19.51 3.11
N LEU A 66 8.87 19.34 1.82
CA LEU A 66 9.15 20.45 0.91
C LEU A 66 7.96 21.42 0.79
N VAL A 67 6.72 20.90 0.77
CA VAL A 67 5.50 21.71 0.77
C VAL A 67 5.36 22.50 2.07
N ARG A 68 5.54 21.85 3.24
CA ARG A 68 5.46 22.53 4.55
C ARG A 68 6.52 23.62 4.69
N GLN A 69 7.76 23.32 4.30
CA GLN A 69 8.86 24.29 4.29
C GLN A 69 8.52 25.52 3.43
N LYS A 70 7.96 25.31 2.23
CA LYS A 70 7.54 26.41 1.35
C LYS A 70 6.36 27.21 1.91
N MET A 71 5.53 26.62 2.76
CA MET A 71 4.43 27.29 3.46
C MET A 71 4.86 27.97 4.77
N GLY A 72 6.13 27.81 5.18
CA GLY A 72 6.61 28.32 6.47
C GLY A 72 6.06 27.55 7.67
N LEU A 73 5.65 26.29 7.48
CA LEU A 73 5.22 25.39 8.55
C LEU A 73 6.39 24.50 8.99
N ASP A 74 6.47 24.22 10.30
CA ASP A 74 7.46 23.30 10.85
C ASP A 74 7.28 21.88 10.29
N ASP A 75 8.34 21.08 10.24
CA ASP A 75 8.24 19.69 9.80
C ASP A 75 7.32 18.87 10.71
N MET A 76 6.55 17.95 10.13
CA MET A 76 5.64 17.08 10.87
C MET A 76 6.48 16.06 11.67
N PRO A 77 6.34 15.94 13.00
CA PRO A 77 7.27 15.15 13.81
C PRO A 77 7.26 13.64 13.53
N HIS A 78 6.32 13.08 12.77
CA HIS A 78 6.23 11.64 12.54
C HIS A 78 5.68 11.30 11.15
N LEU A 79 6.48 11.49 10.11
CA LEU A 79 6.32 10.73 8.87
C LEU A 79 7.42 9.67 8.87
N ILE A 80 7.03 8.40 8.79
CA ILE A 80 7.95 7.27 8.84
C ILE A 80 8.92 7.41 7.67
N ASN A 81 10.14 7.88 7.95
CA ASN A 81 11.23 7.87 6.99
C ASN A 81 11.54 6.41 6.66
N VAL A 82 11.05 5.93 5.53
CA VAL A 82 11.55 4.69 4.94
C VAL A 82 12.91 5.06 4.35
N SER A 83 13.95 4.83 5.14
CA SER A 83 15.34 5.09 4.78
C SER A 83 15.67 4.57 3.39
N THR A 84 16.28 5.46 2.62
CA THR A 84 16.93 5.29 1.32
C THR A 84 17.71 3.98 1.25
N PHE A 85 17.30 3.05 0.37
CA PHE A 85 18.21 2.02 -0.10
C PHE A 85 19.22 2.68 -1.05
N THR A 86 20.37 3.07 -0.53
CA THR A 86 21.54 3.41 -1.35
C THR A 86 22.11 2.12 -1.95
N GLU A 87 21.96 1.99 -3.26
CA GLU A 87 22.62 0.98 -4.09
C GLU A 87 24.14 1.24 -4.09
N GLY A 88 24.87 0.43 -3.32
CA GLY A 88 26.33 0.39 -3.29
C GLY A 88 26.81 -0.97 -3.77
N THR A 89 27.46 -0.97 -4.93
CA THR A 89 28.11 -2.15 -5.53
C THR A 89 29.31 -2.56 -4.67
N ASP A 90 29.37 -3.81 -4.20
CA ASP A 90 30.61 -4.60 -4.16
C ASP A 90 30.36 -6.09 -3.90
N LYS A 91 31.18 -6.91 -4.55
CA LYS A 91 31.08 -8.36 -4.71
C LYS A 91 31.67 -9.11 -3.52
N ASN A 92 31.02 -10.18 -3.04
CA ASN A 92 31.56 -11.56 -2.97
C ASN A 92 30.81 -12.49 -2.00
N GLU A 93 30.55 -13.71 -2.50
CA GLU A 93 30.69 -15.02 -1.82
C GLU A 93 29.63 -15.51 -0.79
N SER A 94 28.83 -16.45 -1.30
CA SER A 94 28.14 -17.61 -0.69
C SER A 94 27.71 -17.60 0.79
N THR A 95 26.39 -17.71 1.01
CA THR A 95 25.73 -18.90 1.61
C THR A 95 24.23 -18.80 1.34
N TYR A 96 23.65 -19.81 0.70
CA TYR A 96 22.20 -19.93 0.53
C TYR A 96 21.54 -20.11 1.90
N SER A 97 20.94 -19.05 2.44
CA SER A 97 19.83 -19.15 3.38
C SER A 97 18.58 -18.69 2.65
N ASN A 98 17.80 -19.64 2.13
CA ASN A 98 16.46 -19.37 1.63
C ASN A 98 15.55 -19.04 2.83
N ASP A 99 15.60 -17.79 3.30
CA ASP A 99 14.53 -17.23 4.11
C ASP A 99 13.61 -16.44 3.18
N PHE A 100 12.68 -17.16 2.55
CA PHE A 100 11.61 -16.56 1.77
C PHE A 100 10.65 -15.85 2.74
N THR A 101 10.95 -14.60 3.07
CA THR A 101 9.95 -13.68 3.63
C THR A 101 9.08 -13.16 2.48
N PHE A 102 8.00 -13.88 2.23
CA PHE A 102 6.88 -13.41 1.43
C PHE A 102 6.19 -12.28 2.21
N ASP A 103 6.71 -11.04 2.15
CA ASP A 103 5.96 -9.89 2.66
C ASP A 103 4.95 -9.42 1.60
N SER A 104 3.99 -10.30 1.33
CA SER A 104 2.76 -9.96 0.64
C SER A 104 1.81 -9.31 1.62
N LYS A 105 1.89 -8.00 1.79
CA LYS A 105 0.80 -7.26 2.44
C LYS A 105 -0.27 -6.90 1.41
N CYS A 106 -1.08 -7.91 1.10
CA CYS A 106 -2.51 -7.72 0.95
C CYS A 106 -3.02 -7.04 2.23
N GLN A 107 -3.30 -5.73 2.17
CA GLN A 107 -4.17 -5.11 3.18
C GLN A 107 -5.62 -5.35 2.78
N LYS A 108 -6.07 -6.59 2.97
CA LYS A 108 -7.34 -6.82 3.64
C LYS A 108 -6.96 -7.05 5.08
N ASP A 109 -7.77 -6.60 6.03
CA ASP A 109 -7.55 -6.87 7.45
C ASP A 109 -7.66 -8.38 7.70
N ASP A 110 -6.61 -9.12 7.37
CA ASP A 110 -6.52 -10.52 7.69
C ASP A 110 -6.34 -10.56 9.21
N ILE A 111 -7.43 -10.84 9.90
CA ILE A 111 -7.42 -11.19 11.31
C ILE A 111 -6.97 -12.65 11.36
N TRP A 112 -5.67 -12.88 11.46
CA TRP A 112 -5.14 -14.22 11.63
C TRP A 112 -5.45 -14.68 13.05
N PHE A 113 -6.07 -15.85 13.20
CA PHE A 113 -6.23 -16.53 14.47
C PHE A 113 -5.76 -17.97 14.34
N ASN A 114 -5.10 -18.49 15.39
CA ASN A 114 -4.66 -19.87 15.42
C ASN A 114 -5.84 -20.77 15.83
N LEU A 115 -6.32 -21.59 14.89
CA LEU A 115 -7.30 -22.63 15.18
C LEU A 115 -6.58 -23.94 15.47
N ILE A 116 -6.49 -24.31 16.75
CA ILE A 116 -5.95 -25.60 17.19
C ILE A 116 -7.12 -26.55 17.43
N LEU A 117 -7.22 -27.61 16.65
CA LEU A 117 -8.26 -28.65 16.79
C LEU A 117 -7.62 -29.98 17.16
N SER A 118 -8.31 -30.74 18.00
CA SER A 118 -8.01 -32.16 18.20
C SER A 118 -8.44 -33.00 16.99
N SER A 119 -7.89 -34.21 16.88
CA SER A 119 -8.21 -35.15 15.79
C SER A 119 -9.70 -35.47 15.71
N ASP A 120 -10.40 -35.48 16.84
CA ASP A 120 -11.82 -35.83 16.89
C ASP A 120 -12.72 -34.64 16.53
N GLU A 121 -12.34 -33.42 16.90
CA GLU A 121 -13.02 -32.19 16.44
C GLU A 121 -12.88 -32.02 14.92
N TRP A 122 -11.71 -32.33 14.35
CA TRP A 122 -11.49 -32.28 12.91
C TRP A 122 -12.42 -33.23 12.12
N LYS A 123 -12.72 -34.41 12.68
CA LYS A 123 -13.62 -35.38 12.03
C LYS A 123 -15.07 -34.92 12.00
N GLN A 124 -15.52 -34.15 13.00
CA GLN A 124 -16.90 -33.66 13.11
C GLN A 124 -17.21 -32.53 12.12
N ILE A 125 -16.19 -31.80 11.67
CA ILE A 125 -16.34 -30.65 10.75
C ILE A 125 -16.42 -31.10 9.29
N LYS A 126 -16.15 -32.38 8.99
CA LYS A 126 -16.19 -32.88 7.61
C LYS A 126 -17.62 -32.79 7.08
N PRO A 127 -17.82 -32.23 5.87
CA PRO A 127 -19.13 -32.17 5.26
C PRO A 127 -19.70 -33.58 5.12
N LEU A 128 -20.98 -33.74 5.47
CA LEU A 128 -21.75 -34.96 5.22
C LEU A 128 -21.56 -35.32 3.75
N GLN A 129 -20.93 -36.46 3.50
CA GLN A 129 -20.81 -37.01 2.16
C GLN A 129 -22.23 -37.38 1.71
N SER A 130 -22.97 -36.43 1.16
CA SER A 130 -24.22 -36.71 0.46
C SER A 130 -23.82 -37.47 -0.80
N GLY A 131 -23.78 -38.79 -0.70
CA GLY A 131 -23.65 -39.66 -1.85
C GLY A 131 -24.81 -39.37 -2.78
N LYS A 132 -24.59 -38.54 -3.82
CA LYS A 132 -25.43 -38.56 -5.02
C LYS A 132 -25.27 -39.97 -5.59
N LYS A 133 -26.16 -40.88 -5.19
CA LYS A 133 -26.44 -42.08 -5.97
C LYS A 133 -26.90 -41.58 -7.33
N ARG A 134 -25.98 -41.54 -8.30
CA ARG A 134 -26.35 -41.55 -9.71
C ARG A 134 -27.03 -42.90 -9.93
N SER A 135 -28.35 -42.94 -9.76
CA SER A 135 -29.16 -44.00 -10.33
C SER A 135 -29.06 -43.82 -11.84
N ASN A 136 -28.18 -44.59 -12.47
CA ASN A 136 -28.23 -44.80 -13.90
C ASN A 136 -29.54 -45.55 -14.16
N HIS A 137 -30.55 -44.80 -14.57
CA HIS A 137 -31.77 -45.35 -15.14
C HIS A 137 -31.67 -45.12 -16.66
N THR A 138 -32.23 -46.05 -17.45
CA THR A 138 -32.55 -45.94 -18.89
C THR A 138 -31.40 -46.43 -19.79
N LEU A 139 -31.52 -47.47 -20.63
CA LEU A 139 -32.65 -48.23 -21.19
C LEU A 139 -32.29 -49.73 -21.30
#